data_AF-A0A6I5ZYF2-F1
#
_entry.id   AF-A0A6I5ZYF2-F1
#
_cell.length_a   1.000
_cell.length_b   1.000
_cell.length_c   1.000
_cell.angle_alpha   90.00
_cell.angle_beta   90.00
_cell.angle_gamma   90.00
#
_symmetry.space_group_name_H-M   'P 1'
#
loop_
_entity.id
_entity.type
_entity.pdbx_description
1 polymer ?
#
loop_
_entity_poly.entity_id
_entity_poly.type
_entity_poly.pdbx_seq_one_letter_code
_entity_poly.pdbx_strand_id
1 'polypeptide(L)'
;MRTAGGLVLVPALALLLALAGCSAAPTASPEATGTAAPAPDATAAVTAAPDGGVAPAPDPRAPGAERVRADGAAVPGGDGVVAWVLPTDPAAEVAVEPQGDGSVRVTVRTAQAAVTGASLAPAEGVTATVLEDGSAVLRRGDVVVGAVGTPDAAQAPARWFEVEGVLVLRGRPAAVVEVLVGTSALASATWGEAEGGRSLAVVPAAWVRGGSLAAQEVLAAQLAVAQPEAATATMQAQLWCHALGAPDKDAWNLEPWRPEVGTVTLLATRCNPTDDDV
;
A
#
# COMPACT_ATOMS: atom_id res chain seq x y z
N MET A 1 12.90 -57.77 -37.05
CA MET A 1 13.65 -56.52 -37.38
C MET A 1 13.62 -55.65 -36.13
N ARG A 2 14.66 -55.73 -35.30
CA ARG A 2 15.71 -54.71 -35.11
C ARG A 2 15.19 -53.35 -34.57
N THR A 3 15.26 -53.24 -33.23
CA THR A 3 15.92 -52.17 -32.42
C THR A 3 15.77 -50.69 -32.79
N ALA A 4 15.27 -49.90 -31.82
CA ALA A 4 15.90 -48.67 -31.26
C ALA A 4 15.00 -48.21 -30.07
N GLY A 5 15.45 -47.91 -28.86
CA GLY A 5 16.75 -47.42 -28.40
C GLY A 5 16.65 -45.91 -28.14
N GLY A 6 16.35 -45.50 -26.89
CA GLY A 6 16.23 -44.09 -26.50
C GLY A 6 16.38 -43.92 -24.98
N LEU A 7 17.64 -43.88 -24.54
CA LEU A 7 18.12 -43.69 -23.18
C LEU A 7 17.95 -42.22 -22.76
N VAL A 8 17.23 -41.94 -21.67
CA VAL A 8 17.14 -40.58 -21.09
C VAL A 8 18.18 -40.46 -19.97
N LEU A 9 19.14 -39.56 -20.17
CA LEU A 9 20.21 -39.21 -19.23
C LEU A 9 19.64 -38.28 -18.13
N VAL A 10 19.81 -38.65 -16.86
CA VAL A 10 19.53 -37.80 -15.69
C VAL A 10 20.78 -36.98 -15.38
N PRO A 11 20.73 -35.64 -15.24
CA PRO A 11 21.89 -34.89 -14.77
C PRO A 11 21.95 -34.94 -13.24
N ALA A 12 23.07 -35.42 -12.72
CA ALA A 12 23.42 -35.36 -11.31
C ALA A 12 23.77 -33.91 -10.92
N LEU A 13 23.02 -33.35 -9.97
CA LEU A 13 23.31 -32.04 -9.36
C LEU A 13 24.31 -32.25 -8.21
N ALA A 14 25.54 -31.80 -8.42
CA ALA A 14 26.59 -31.83 -7.41
C ALA A 14 26.43 -30.68 -6.40
N LEU A 15 26.33 -31.05 -5.13
CA LEU A 15 26.25 -30.20 -3.96
C LEU A 15 27.65 -29.65 -3.61
N LEU A 16 27.83 -28.33 -3.59
CA LEU A 16 29.04 -27.67 -3.11
C LEU A 16 28.70 -26.87 -1.83
N LEU A 17 29.06 -27.43 -0.68
CA LEU A 17 29.12 -26.73 0.60
C LEU A 17 30.38 -25.85 0.63
N ALA A 18 30.21 -24.54 0.84
CA ALA A 18 31.29 -23.65 1.25
C ALA A 18 31.05 -23.21 2.70
N LEU A 19 32.02 -23.54 3.56
CA LEU A 19 32.05 -23.28 4.99
C LEU A 19 32.31 -21.79 5.29
N ALA A 20 31.62 -21.31 6.32
CA ALA A 20 31.78 -20.01 6.94
C ALA A 20 33.15 -19.82 7.61
N GLY A 21 33.66 -18.60 7.61
CA GLY A 21 34.91 -18.24 8.29
C GLY A 21 35.01 -16.75 8.62
N CYS A 22 35.04 -16.50 9.94
CA CYS A 22 35.75 -15.43 10.66
C CYS A 22 35.15 -14.01 10.77
N SER A 23 34.71 -13.75 12.00
CA SER A 23 34.37 -12.49 12.66
C SER A 23 35.55 -11.51 12.82
N ALA A 24 35.26 -10.21 12.92
CA ALA A 24 35.91 -9.30 13.86
C ALA A 24 35.11 -7.98 14.01
N ALA A 25 34.78 -7.64 15.25
CA ALA A 25 34.44 -6.29 15.73
C ALA A 25 34.90 -6.22 17.20
N PRO A 26 34.85 -5.06 17.87
CA PRO A 26 35.57 -3.81 17.61
C PRO A 26 36.48 -3.44 18.81
N THR A 27 37.49 -2.59 18.62
CA THR A 27 38.33 -2.08 19.72
C THR A 27 37.86 -0.69 20.14
N ALA A 28 37.53 -0.54 21.42
CA ALA A 28 37.19 0.73 22.07
C ALA A 28 38.27 1.14 23.09
N SER A 29 38.29 2.47 23.35
CA SER A 29 38.79 3.18 24.54
C SER A 29 40.28 3.53 24.60
N PRO A 30 40.71 4.59 25.34
CA PRO A 30 39.97 5.33 26.39
C PRO A 30 40.00 6.88 26.35
N GLU A 31 39.15 7.45 27.21
CA GLU A 31 39.16 8.84 27.70
C GLU A 31 40.50 9.23 28.35
N ALA A 32 40.88 10.50 28.20
CA ALA A 32 41.85 11.16 29.06
C ALA A 32 41.29 12.52 29.50
N THR A 33 41.08 12.64 30.81
CA THR A 33 40.71 13.85 31.54
C THR A 33 41.97 14.70 31.79
N GLY A 34 41.90 16.02 31.59
CA GLY A 34 43.03 16.93 31.85
C GLY A 34 42.62 18.40 31.94
N THR A 35 42.94 19.01 33.07
CA THR A 35 42.48 20.30 33.64
C THR A 35 43.21 21.56 33.12
N ALA A 36 42.42 22.65 32.89
CA ALA A 36 42.65 24.11 33.03
C ALA A 36 43.73 24.93 32.24
N ALA A 37 43.22 25.82 31.33
CA ALA A 37 43.32 27.31 31.22
C ALA A 37 44.64 28.12 31.37
N PRO A 38 44.72 29.41 30.93
CA PRO A 38 44.13 30.11 29.75
C PRO A 38 45.15 30.99 28.96
N ALA A 39 44.81 31.46 27.75
CA ALA A 39 45.48 32.60 27.06
C ALA A 39 44.57 33.18 25.94
N PRO A 40 44.83 34.39 25.40
CA PRO A 40 44.08 35.61 25.69
C PRO A 40 43.15 36.08 24.54
N ASP A 41 42.30 37.05 24.88
CA ASP A 41 41.45 37.82 24.00
C ASP A 41 42.17 38.31 22.74
N ALA A 42 41.62 37.95 21.58
CA ALA A 42 41.84 38.67 20.33
C ALA A 42 40.49 38.83 19.63
N THR A 43 39.85 39.97 19.91
CA THR A 43 38.69 40.48 19.18
C THR A 43 39.10 40.77 17.74
N ALA A 44 38.75 39.89 16.81
CA ALA A 44 38.69 40.21 15.38
C ALA A 44 37.22 40.29 14.99
N ALA A 45 36.73 41.52 14.85
CA ALA A 45 35.44 41.79 14.24
C ALA A 45 35.52 41.40 12.75
N VAL A 46 34.91 40.27 12.40
CA VAL A 46 34.59 39.95 11.01
C VAL A 46 33.25 40.59 10.72
N THR A 47 33.28 41.70 9.99
CA THR A 47 32.11 42.30 9.36
C THR A 47 31.60 41.31 8.30
N ALA A 48 30.64 40.47 8.66
CA ALA A 48 29.93 39.64 7.70
C ALA A 48 29.11 40.55 6.79
N ALA A 49 29.40 40.51 5.49
CA ALA A 49 28.51 41.03 4.48
C ALA A 49 27.15 40.32 4.59
N PRO A 50 26.02 40.98 4.34
CA PRO A 50 24.75 40.29 4.27
C PRO A 50 24.81 39.39 3.03
N ASP A 51 24.97 38.09 3.24
CA ASP A 51 24.67 37.11 2.22
C ASP A 51 23.24 37.37 1.76
N GLY A 52 23.09 37.75 0.49
CA GLY A 52 21.81 37.82 -0.21
C GLY A 52 21.23 36.43 -0.40
N GLY A 53 21.06 35.70 0.70
CA GLY A 53 20.37 34.43 0.75
C GLY A 53 18.94 34.67 0.31
N VAL A 54 18.67 34.31 -0.95
CA VAL A 54 17.31 34.03 -1.39
C VAL A 54 16.78 33.01 -0.38
N ALA A 55 15.81 33.42 0.44
CA ALA A 55 15.11 32.51 1.31
C ALA A 55 14.66 31.31 0.46
N PRO A 56 14.89 30.06 0.89
CA PRO A 56 14.34 28.92 0.16
C PRO A 56 12.86 29.19 -0.03
N ALA A 57 12.39 29.11 -1.28
CA ALA A 57 10.99 29.31 -1.59
C ALA A 57 10.18 28.44 -0.63
N PRO A 58 9.15 28.98 0.05
CA PRO A 58 8.31 28.15 0.89
C PRO A 58 7.81 27.00 0.01
N ASP A 59 7.98 25.78 0.48
CA ASP A 59 7.43 24.59 -0.15
C ASP A 59 5.98 24.94 -0.51
N PRO A 60 5.57 24.94 -1.79
CA PRO A 60 4.26 25.42 -2.18
C PRO A 60 3.26 24.62 -1.36
N ARG A 61 2.56 25.30 -0.45
CA ARG A 61 1.62 24.64 0.45
C ARG A 61 0.68 23.81 -0.41
N ALA A 62 0.46 22.56 0.00
CA ALA A 62 -0.50 21.70 -0.66
C ALA A 62 -1.82 22.47 -0.84
N PRO A 63 -2.46 22.38 -2.02
CA PRO A 63 -3.73 23.04 -2.23
C PRO A 63 -4.75 22.52 -1.22
N GLY A 64 -5.57 23.41 -0.68
CA GLY A 64 -6.67 23.00 0.21
C GLY A 64 -7.71 22.15 -0.52
N ALA A 65 -8.45 21.33 0.22
CA ALA A 65 -9.42 20.38 -0.33
C ALA A 65 -10.49 21.05 -1.24
N GLU A 66 -10.90 22.28 -0.93
CA GLU A 66 -11.84 23.04 -1.76
C GLU A 66 -11.29 23.30 -3.17
N ARG A 67 -10.02 23.72 -3.28
CA ARG A 67 -9.35 23.95 -4.56
C ARG A 67 -9.24 22.65 -5.35
N VAL A 68 -8.82 21.57 -4.69
CA VAL A 68 -8.69 20.26 -5.35
C VAL A 68 -10.05 19.77 -5.88
N ARG A 69 -11.14 19.97 -5.13
CA ARG A 69 -12.50 19.63 -5.58
C ARG A 69 -13.02 20.53 -6.70
N ALA A 70 -12.64 21.81 -6.71
CA ALA A 70 -13.11 22.77 -7.71
C ALA A 70 -12.42 22.58 -9.08
N ASP A 71 -11.11 22.30 -9.09
CA ASP A 71 -10.30 22.30 -10.32
C ASP A 71 -9.77 20.90 -10.71
N GLY A 72 -9.90 19.91 -9.83
CA GLY A 72 -9.43 18.55 -10.07
C GLY A 72 -10.36 17.73 -10.97
N ALA A 73 -9.80 16.69 -11.58
CA ALA A 73 -10.57 15.70 -12.30
C ALA A 73 -11.40 14.86 -11.31
N ALA A 74 -12.72 14.79 -11.53
CA ALA A 74 -13.62 14.01 -10.69
C ALA A 74 -13.39 12.50 -10.90
N VAL A 75 -13.25 11.77 -9.80
CA VAL A 75 -13.11 10.31 -9.78
C VAL A 75 -14.45 9.70 -9.39
N PRO A 76 -15.16 9.04 -10.32
CA PRO A 76 -16.44 8.41 -9.99
C PRO A 76 -16.25 7.22 -9.04
N GLY A 77 -17.27 6.92 -8.25
CA GLY A 77 -17.28 5.80 -7.32
C GLY A 77 -18.66 5.65 -6.66
N GLY A 78 -19.16 4.42 -6.60
CA GLY A 78 -20.54 4.15 -6.20
C GLY A 78 -21.55 4.95 -7.05
N ASP A 79 -22.45 5.66 -6.38
CA ASP A 79 -23.51 6.46 -7.03
C ASP A 79 -23.10 7.91 -7.35
N GLY A 80 -21.81 8.26 -7.24
CA GLY A 80 -21.36 9.65 -7.42
C GLY A 80 -19.86 9.81 -7.62
N VAL A 81 -19.32 10.91 -7.08
CA VAL A 81 -17.88 11.21 -7.08
C VAL A 81 -17.32 10.93 -5.70
N VAL A 82 -16.26 10.13 -5.63
CA VAL A 82 -15.62 9.73 -4.36
C VAL A 82 -14.41 10.61 -4.02
N ALA A 83 -13.73 11.15 -5.03
CA ALA A 83 -12.58 12.01 -4.88
C ALA A 83 -12.34 12.89 -6.11
N TRP A 84 -11.46 13.87 -5.98
CA TRP A 84 -10.98 14.73 -7.06
C TRP A 84 -9.45 14.71 -7.07
N VAL A 85 -8.85 14.64 -8.26
CA VAL A 85 -7.39 14.62 -8.42
C VAL A 85 -6.93 15.85 -9.18
N LEU A 86 -6.05 16.63 -8.57
CA LEU A 86 -5.44 17.83 -9.14
C LEU A 86 -3.93 17.60 -9.26
N PRO A 87 -3.35 17.58 -10.47
CA PRO A 87 -1.91 17.42 -10.62
C PRO A 87 -1.17 18.68 -10.13
N THR A 88 0.06 18.49 -9.64
CA THR A 88 0.92 19.61 -9.23
C THR A 88 1.39 20.42 -10.43
N ASP A 89 1.70 19.75 -11.54
CA ASP A 89 2.00 20.39 -12.82
C ASP A 89 0.68 20.73 -13.54
N PRO A 90 0.36 22.03 -13.76
CA PRO A 90 -0.86 22.42 -14.47
C PRO A 90 -0.86 22.00 -15.95
N ALA A 91 0.28 21.62 -16.52
CA ALA A 91 0.38 21.07 -17.87
C ALA A 91 0.22 19.54 -17.91
N ALA A 92 0.13 18.87 -16.76
CA ALA A 92 -0.09 17.42 -16.71
C ALA A 92 -1.52 17.06 -17.11
N GLU A 93 -1.65 15.92 -17.79
CA GLU A 93 -2.92 15.31 -18.14
C GLU A 93 -3.37 14.36 -17.03
N VAL A 94 -4.66 14.38 -16.69
CA VAL A 94 -5.28 13.38 -15.80
C VAL A 94 -6.31 12.58 -16.59
N ALA A 95 -6.05 11.28 -16.74
CA ALA A 95 -6.99 10.32 -17.28
C ALA A 95 -7.71 9.60 -16.13
N VAL A 96 -9.04 9.45 -16.24
CA VAL A 96 -9.89 8.79 -15.26
C VAL A 96 -10.69 7.69 -15.97
N GLU A 97 -10.34 6.44 -15.72
CA GLU A 97 -10.82 5.29 -16.49
C GLU A 97 -11.51 4.27 -15.56
N PRO A 98 -12.84 4.13 -15.60
CA PRO A 98 -13.54 3.07 -14.89
C PRO A 98 -13.08 1.69 -15.38
N GLN A 99 -12.80 0.77 -14.46
CA GLN A 99 -12.25 -0.56 -14.79
C GLN A 99 -13.32 -1.66 -14.89
N GLY A 100 -14.56 -1.37 -14.48
CA GLY A 100 -15.68 -2.33 -14.53
C GLY A 100 -15.73 -3.32 -13.36
N ASP A 101 -14.80 -3.22 -12.41
CA ASP A 101 -14.72 -4.07 -11.22
C ASP A 101 -15.00 -3.29 -9.91
N GLY A 102 -15.61 -2.11 -10.02
CA GLY A 102 -15.83 -1.22 -8.88
C GLY A 102 -14.66 -0.31 -8.52
N SER A 103 -13.61 -0.31 -9.35
CA SER A 103 -12.51 0.65 -9.28
C SER A 103 -12.41 1.56 -10.50
N VAL A 104 -11.66 2.65 -10.32
CA VAL A 104 -11.28 3.61 -11.34
C VAL A 104 -9.76 3.73 -11.33
N ARG A 105 -9.13 3.59 -12.50
CA ARG A 105 -7.72 3.94 -12.68
C ARG A 105 -7.61 5.42 -12.95
N VAL A 106 -6.84 6.11 -12.12
CA VAL A 106 -6.44 7.50 -12.36
C VAL A 106 -4.99 7.51 -12.78
N THR A 107 -4.72 8.06 -13.96
CA THR A 107 -3.36 8.18 -14.50
C THR A 107 -3.01 9.65 -14.67
N VAL A 108 -1.97 10.10 -13.98
CA VAL A 108 -1.40 11.45 -14.13
C VAL A 108 -0.16 11.37 -15.01
N ARG A 109 -0.14 12.10 -16.13
CA ARG A 109 0.98 12.14 -17.09
C ARG A 109 1.55 13.55 -17.19
N THR A 110 2.84 13.70 -16.94
CA THR A 110 3.58 14.96 -17.16
C THR A 110 4.59 14.80 -18.28
N ALA A 111 4.76 15.84 -19.10
CA ALA A 111 5.79 15.89 -20.13
C ALA A 111 7.22 15.93 -19.54
N GLN A 112 7.36 16.34 -18.28
CA GLN A 112 8.64 16.52 -17.62
C GLN A 112 8.65 15.71 -16.34
N ALA A 113 9.43 14.61 -16.33
CA ALA A 113 9.54 13.74 -15.17
C ALA A 113 9.90 14.49 -13.87
N ALA A 114 10.52 15.68 -13.96
CA ALA A 114 10.91 16.52 -12.84
C ALA A 114 9.75 16.99 -11.92
N VAL A 115 8.49 16.92 -12.37
CA VAL A 115 7.33 17.36 -11.56
C VAL A 115 6.34 16.21 -11.37
N THR A 116 6.61 15.37 -10.38
CA THR A 116 5.70 14.28 -9.98
C THR A 116 4.98 14.66 -8.73
N GLY A 117 3.68 14.90 -8.86
CA GLY A 117 2.84 15.26 -7.75
C GLY A 117 1.40 15.38 -8.19
N ALA A 118 0.52 14.97 -7.30
CA ALA A 118 -0.91 15.16 -7.40
C ALA A 118 -1.46 15.33 -5.99
N SER A 119 -2.53 16.09 -5.88
CA SER A 119 -3.34 16.19 -4.67
C SER A 119 -4.67 15.51 -4.93
N LEU A 120 -5.11 14.69 -4.00
CA LEU A 120 -6.41 14.03 -4.03
C LEU A 120 -7.23 14.49 -2.83
N ALA A 121 -8.38 15.10 -3.10
CA ALA A 121 -9.34 15.48 -2.07
C ALA A 121 -10.53 14.51 -2.10
N PRO A 122 -10.84 13.84 -0.98
CA PRO A 122 -12.07 13.07 -0.86
C PRO A 122 -13.32 13.96 -1.02
N ALA A 123 -14.46 13.32 -1.27
CA ALA A 123 -15.76 13.98 -1.22
C ALA A 123 -16.04 14.66 0.12
N GLU A 124 -16.93 15.64 0.10
CA GLU A 124 -17.31 16.36 1.32
C GLU A 124 -17.86 15.39 2.38
N GLY A 125 -17.42 15.58 3.63
CA GLY A 125 -17.73 14.68 4.74
C GLY A 125 -17.03 13.32 4.69
N VAL A 126 -16.09 13.11 3.76
CA VAL A 126 -15.23 11.93 3.70
C VAL A 126 -13.82 12.30 4.18
N THR A 127 -13.26 11.49 5.07
CA THR A 127 -11.87 11.59 5.52
C THR A 127 -11.04 10.50 4.88
N ALA A 128 -9.73 10.75 4.73
CA ALA A 128 -8.78 9.77 4.25
C ALA A 128 -7.76 9.45 5.36
N THR A 129 -7.46 8.17 5.54
CA THR A 129 -6.42 7.72 6.48
C THR A 129 -5.39 6.91 5.70
N VAL A 130 -4.15 7.41 5.65
CA VAL A 130 -3.03 6.72 4.99
C VAL A 130 -2.57 5.54 5.85
N LEU A 131 -2.38 4.38 5.22
CA LEU A 131 -1.90 3.15 5.84
C LEU A 131 -0.39 2.96 5.60
N GLU A 132 0.19 1.95 6.24
CA GLU A 132 1.64 1.69 6.23
C GLU A 132 2.21 1.39 4.83
N ASP A 133 1.41 0.78 3.95
CA ASP A 133 1.79 0.50 2.57
C ASP A 133 1.70 1.75 1.66
N GLY A 134 1.25 2.89 2.19
CA GLY A 134 1.07 4.14 1.46
C GLY A 134 -0.24 4.24 0.68
N SER A 135 -1.16 3.28 0.83
CA SER A 135 -2.56 3.41 0.41
C SER A 135 -3.37 4.22 1.42
N ALA A 136 -4.63 4.56 1.12
CA ALA A 136 -5.49 5.28 2.05
C ALA A 136 -6.93 4.74 2.06
N VAL A 137 -7.52 4.60 3.25
CA VAL A 137 -8.92 4.25 3.42
C VAL A 137 -9.76 5.53 3.48
N LEU A 138 -10.87 5.54 2.74
CA LEU A 138 -11.84 6.63 2.73
C LEU A 138 -13.01 6.30 3.65
N ARG A 139 -13.33 7.21 4.59
CA ARG A 139 -14.40 7.01 5.58
C ARG A 139 -15.40 8.16 5.61
N ARG A 140 -16.68 7.85 5.76
CA ARG A 140 -17.74 8.80 6.11
C ARG A 140 -18.21 8.50 7.52
N GLY A 141 -17.76 9.30 8.48
CA GLY A 141 -17.86 8.91 9.90
C GLY A 141 -17.11 7.59 10.13
N ASP A 142 -17.78 6.59 10.70
CA ASP A 142 -17.19 5.26 10.95
C ASP A 142 -17.34 4.30 9.75
N VAL A 143 -18.07 4.70 8.71
CA VAL A 143 -18.33 3.83 7.55
C VAL A 143 -17.19 3.94 6.53
N VAL A 144 -16.58 2.81 6.19
CA VAL A 144 -15.63 2.71 5.08
C VAL A 144 -16.39 2.82 3.75
N VAL A 145 -16.05 3.82 2.94
CA VAL A 145 -16.73 4.12 1.67
C VAL A 145 -15.86 3.87 0.43
N GLY A 146 -14.57 3.64 0.61
CA GLY A 146 -13.67 3.31 -0.49
C GLY A 146 -12.20 3.31 -0.08
N ALA A 147 -11.34 3.14 -1.06
CA ALA A 147 -9.89 3.14 -0.91
C ALA A 147 -9.22 3.89 -2.06
N VAL A 148 -8.09 4.50 -1.73
CA VAL A 148 -7.09 4.96 -2.69
C VAL A 148 -5.90 4.02 -2.58
N GLY A 149 -5.56 3.33 -3.66
CA GLY A 149 -4.46 2.39 -3.71
C GLY A 149 -3.10 3.06 -3.57
N THR A 150 -2.06 2.23 -3.43
CA THR A 150 -0.68 2.67 -3.49
C THR A 150 -0.39 3.28 -4.88
N PRO A 151 0.25 4.46 -4.96
CA PRO A 151 0.66 5.02 -6.24
C PRO A 151 1.69 4.14 -6.93
N ASP A 152 1.42 3.75 -8.17
CA ASP A 152 2.41 3.16 -9.06
C ASP A 152 3.04 4.27 -9.91
N ALA A 153 4.27 4.65 -9.56
CA ALA A 153 5.06 5.64 -10.29
C ALA A 153 6.24 4.98 -11.00
N ALA A 154 6.02 3.81 -11.62
CA ALA A 154 7.08 2.97 -12.16
C ALA A 154 8.15 2.67 -11.09
N GLN A 155 9.42 2.56 -11.48
CA GLN A 155 10.55 2.23 -10.58
C GLN A 155 10.88 3.36 -9.58
N ALA A 156 10.12 4.46 -9.56
CA ALA A 156 10.26 5.55 -8.62
C ALA A 156 9.26 5.37 -7.46
N PRO A 157 9.73 5.15 -6.22
CA PRO A 157 8.83 5.03 -5.09
C PRO A 157 8.09 6.35 -4.86
N ALA A 158 6.77 6.28 -4.72
CA ALA A 158 5.88 7.37 -4.38
C ALA A 158 4.85 6.92 -3.34
N ARG A 159 4.35 7.85 -2.53
CA ARG A 159 3.42 7.56 -1.44
C ARG A 159 2.50 8.74 -1.17
N TRP A 160 1.31 8.45 -0.65
CA TRP A 160 0.39 9.45 -0.16
C TRP A 160 0.80 9.97 1.21
N PHE A 161 0.52 11.25 1.45
CA PHE A 161 0.58 11.89 2.76
C PHE A 161 -0.71 12.64 2.99
N GLU A 162 -1.32 12.46 4.14
CA GLU A 162 -2.47 13.27 4.53
C GLU A 162 -1.98 14.63 5.06
N VAL A 163 -2.53 15.71 4.50
CA VAL A 163 -2.25 17.10 4.88
C VAL A 163 -3.57 17.86 4.85
N GLU A 164 -4.11 18.19 6.02
CA GLU A 164 -5.31 19.03 6.18
C GLU A 164 -6.52 18.55 5.35
N GLY A 165 -6.76 17.24 5.33
CA GLY A 165 -7.85 16.57 4.62
C GLY A 165 -7.57 16.29 3.13
N VAL A 166 -6.34 16.49 2.66
CA VAL A 166 -5.90 16.23 1.29
C VAL A 166 -4.80 15.17 1.28
N LEU A 167 -4.90 14.19 0.39
CA LEU A 167 -3.81 13.26 0.12
C LEU A 167 -2.85 13.90 -0.90
N VAL A 168 -1.62 14.15 -0.47
CA VAL A 168 -0.56 14.72 -1.30
C VAL A 168 0.39 13.61 -1.70
N LEU A 169 0.52 13.38 -3.00
CA LEU A 169 1.50 12.45 -3.55
C LEU A 169 2.89 13.06 -3.43
N ARG A 170 3.82 12.33 -2.80
CA ARG A 170 5.24 12.67 -2.85
C ARG A 170 6.06 11.45 -3.22
N GLY A 171 7.06 11.66 -4.06
CA GLY A 171 7.91 10.59 -4.57
C GLY A 171 9.06 11.15 -5.38
N ARG A 172 9.84 10.25 -5.99
CA ARG A 172 10.81 10.69 -7.00
C ARG A 172 10.08 11.14 -8.28
N PRO A 173 10.71 12.04 -9.05
CA PRO A 173 10.41 12.29 -10.45
C PRO A 173 10.07 11.02 -11.26
N ALA A 174 8.90 11.04 -11.89
CA ALA A 174 8.23 10.03 -12.69
C ALA A 174 7.25 10.72 -13.66
N ALA A 175 7.32 10.36 -14.94
CA ALA A 175 6.49 10.96 -15.98
C ALA A 175 5.03 10.48 -15.93
N VAL A 176 4.79 9.31 -15.35
CA VAL A 176 3.47 8.69 -15.23
C VAL A 176 3.30 8.17 -13.82
N VAL A 177 2.15 8.48 -13.21
CA VAL A 177 1.72 7.87 -11.95
C VAL A 177 0.31 7.34 -12.14
N GLU A 178 0.11 6.08 -11.76
CA GLU A 178 -1.18 5.42 -11.74
C GLU A 178 -1.62 5.14 -10.32
N VAL A 179 -2.92 5.29 -10.06
CA VAL A 179 -3.54 4.92 -8.80
C VAL A 179 -4.91 4.33 -9.07
N LEU A 180 -5.26 3.26 -8.35
CA LEU A 180 -6.62 2.73 -8.34
C LEU A 180 -7.39 3.39 -7.19
N VAL A 181 -8.59 3.89 -7.49
CA VAL A 181 -9.56 4.33 -6.48
C VAL A 181 -10.76 3.40 -6.56
N GLY A 182 -11.06 2.69 -5.47
CA GLY A 182 -12.07 1.64 -5.45
C GLY A 182 -13.16 1.89 -4.41
N THR A 183 -14.42 1.63 -4.78
CA THR A 183 -15.58 1.76 -3.87
C THR A 183 -16.38 0.48 -3.72
N SER A 184 -16.21 -0.50 -4.63
CA SER A 184 -16.88 -1.81 -4.53
C SER A 184 -15.82 -2.90 -4.50
N ALA A 185 -15.57 -3.46 -3.32
CA ALA A 185 -14.53 -4.45 -3.06
C ALA A 185 -15.08 -5.88 -3.00
N LEU A 186 -16.34 -6.06 -2.62
CA LEU A 186 -17.00 -7.35 -2.56
C LEU A 186 -17.87 -7.59 -3.81
N ALA A 187 -17.54 -8.61 -4.60
CA ALA A 187 -18.36 -9.01 -5.75
C ALA A 187 -19.49 -9.96 -5.33
N SER A 188 -19.19 -10.96 -4.48
CA SER A 188 -20.21 -11.82 -3.87
C SER A 188 -19.72 -12.48 -2.59
N ALA A 189 -20.66 -12.93 -1.75
CA ALA A 189 -20.41 -13.72 -0.55
C ALA A 189 -21.57 -14.69 -0.33
N THR A 190 -21.32 -15.99 -0.50
CA THR A 190 -22.38 -17.01 -0.50
C THR A 190 -22.04 -18.16 0.45
N TRP A 191 -22.96 -18.47 1.37
CA TRP A 191 -22.83 -19.62 2.26
C TRP A 191 -23.08 -20.94 1.54
N GLY A 192 -22.32 -21.96 1.91
CA GLY A 192 -22.50 -23.33 1.48
C GLY A 192 -21.74 -24.28 2.41
N GLU A 193 -21.38 -25.45 1.87
CA GLU A 193 -20.56 -26.44 2.54
C GLU A 193 -19.26 -26.63 1.75
N ALA A 194 -18.13 -26.68 2.46
CA ALA A 194 -16.82 -26.98 1.89
C ALA A 194 -15.98 -27.77 2.90
N GLU A 195 -15.07 -28.60 2.41
CA GLU A 195 -14.15 -29.46 3.19
C GLU A 195 -14.83 -30.23 4.33
N GLY A 196 -14.94 -29.62 5.52
CA GLY A 196 -15.45 -30.21 6.76
C GLY A 196 -16.71 -29.54 7.33
N GLY A 197 -17.30 -28.55 6.66
CA GLY A 197 -18.55 -27.95 7.14
C GLY A 197 -18.94 -26.65 6.45
N ARG A 198 -19.77 -25.88 7.16
CA ARG A 198 -20.28 -24.59 6.70
C ARG A 198 -19.14 -23.66 6.31
N SER A 199 -19.22 -23.07 5.12
CA SER A 199 -18.18 -22.23 4.53
C SER A 199 -18.80 -21.05 3.78
N LEU A 200 -18.20 -19.87 3.89
CA LEU A 200 -18.58 -18.68 3.14
C LEU A 200 -17.62 -18.49 1.97
N ALA A 201 -18.10 -18.70 0.75
CA ALA A 201 -17.35 -18.42 -0.46
C ALA A 201 -17.41 -16.91 -0.76
N VAL A 202 -16.30 -16.21 -0.51
CA VAL A 202 -16.13 -14.78 -0.79
C VAL A 202 -15.45 -14.60 -2.14
N VAL A 203 -16.05 -13.79 -3.02
CA VAL A 203 -15.44 -13.37 -4.30
C VAL A 203 -15.13 -11.88 -4.20
N PRO A 204 -13.85 -11.50 -4.05
CA PRO A 204 -13.43 -10.10 -4.14
C PRO A 204 -13.53 -9.57 -5.57
N ALA A 205 -13.70 -8.26 -5.69
CA ALA A 205 -13.43 -7.53 -6.92
C ALA A 205 -11.97 -7.67 -7.36
N ALA A 206 -11.70 -7.56 -8.67
CA ALA A 206 -10.39 -7.83 -9.23
C ALA A 206 -9.30 -6.91 -8.66
N TRP A 207 -9.56 -5.60 -8.53
CA TRP A 207 -8.63 -4.62 -7.93
C TRP A 207 -8.25 -4.89 -6.47
N VAL A 208 -8.98 -5.76 -5.76
CA VAL A 208 -8.65 -6.15 -4.37
C VAL A 208 -7.64 -7.30 -4.34
N ARG A 209 -7.60 -8.14 -5.38
CA ARG A 209 -6.72 -9.31 -5.46
C ARG A 209 -5.27 -8.84 -5.65
N GLY A 210 -4.42 -9.08 -4.65
CA GLY A 210 -3.08 -8.50 -4.62
C GLY A 210 -3.07 -6.97 -4.49
N GLY A 211 -4.20 -6.38 -4.10
CA GLY A 211 -4.34 -4.95 -3.88
C GLY A 211 -3.74 -4.49 -2.56
N SER A 212 -3.76 -3.17 -2.36
CA SER A 212 -3.27 -2.50 -1.14
C SER A 212 -4.01 -2.91 0.14
N LEU A 213 -3.44 -2.61 1.30
CA LEU A 213 -4.08 -2.75 2.61
C LEU A 213 -5.44 -2.03 2.65
N ALA A 214 -5.54 -0.82 2.05
CA ALA A 214 -6.81 -0.11 2.02
C ALA A 214 -7.88 -0.85 1.22
N ALA A 215 -7.51 -1.57 0.15
CA ALA A 215 -8.44 -2.42 -0.60
C ALA A 215 -8.99 -3.56 0.26
N GLN A 216 -8.13 -4.17 1.08
CA GLN A 216 -8.51 -5.24 2.00
C GLN A 216 -9.44 -4.72 3.13
N GLU A 217 -9.20 -3.51 3.64
CA GLU A 217 -10.08 -2.85 4.61
C GLU A 217 -11.49 -2.60 4.04
N VAL A 218 -11.61 -2.15 2.79
CA VAL A 218 -12.92 -1.97 2.13
C VAL A 218 -13.62 -3.32 1.96
N LEU A 219 -12.89 -4.37 1.55
CA LEU A 219 -13.46 -5.72 1.43
C LEU A 219 -14.00 -6.23 2.77
N ALA A 220 -13.21 -6.13 3.84
CA ALA A 220 -13.61 -6.56 5.17
C ALA A 220 -14.85 -5.79 5.66
N ALA A 221 -14.89 -4.47 5.46
CA ALA A 221 -16.04 -3.65 5.83
C ALA A 221 -17.31 -4.03 5.06
N GLN A 222 -17.21 -4.24 3.74
CA GLN A 222 -18.36 -4.64 2.92
C GLN A 222 -18.83 -6.05 3.25
N LEU A 223 -17.90 -6.96 3.52
CA LEU A 223 -18.23 -8.31 3.96
C LEU A 223 -18.96 -8.30 5.30
N ALA A 224 -18.51 -7.50 6.28
CA ALA A 224 -19.18 -7.38 7.57
C ALA A 224 -20.60 -6.82 7.45
N VAL A 225 -20.85 -5.93 6.49
CA VAL A 225 -22.21 -5.43 6.19
C VAL A 225 -23.06 -6.52 5.53
N ALA A 226 -22.51 -7.21 4.52
CA ALA A 226 -23.25 -8.21 3.75
C ALA A 226 -23.50 -9.52 4.53
N GLN A 227 -22.55 -9.91 5.37
CA GLN A 227 -22.53 -11.14 6.15
C GLN A 227 -22.05 -10.84 7.58
N PRO A 228 -22.90 -10.27 8.46
CA PRO A 228 -22.49 -9.86 9.81
C PRO A 228 -21.91 -11.00 10.66
N GLU A 229 -22.38 -12.24 10.46
CA GLU A 229 -21.84 -13.41 11.16
C GLU A 229 -20.41 -13.77 10.75
N ALA A 230 -19.91 -13.24 9.62
CA ALA A 230 -18.54 -13.40 9.17
C ALA A 230 -17.57 -12.38 9.81
N ALA A 231 -18.07 -11.40 10.58
CA ALA A 231 -17.26 -10.40 11.27
C ALA A 231 -16.65 -10.94 12.57
N THR A 232 -16.03 -12.13 12.50
CA THR A 232 -15.28 -12.75 13.59
C THR A 232 -13.78 -12.61 13.36
N ALA A 233 -12.97 -12.59 14.42
CA ALA A 233 -11.52 -12.50 14.32
C ALA A 233 -10.94 -13.63 13.45
N THR A 234 -11.44 -14.86 13.62
CA THR A 234 -11.02 -16.05 12.86
C THR A 234 -11.31 -15.94 11.36
N MET A 235 -12.51 -15.49 10.98
CA MET A 235 -12.86 -15.34 9.56
C MET A 235 -12.15 -14.14 8.93
N GLN A 236 -11.92 -13.08 9.70
CA GLN A 236 -11.11 -11.93 9.25
C GLN A 236 -9.65 -12.35 8.99
N ALA A 237 -9.06 -13.12 9.91
CA ALA A 237 -7.73 -13.69 9.74
C ALA A 237 -7.63 -14.53 8.46
N GLN A 238 -8.60 -15.41 8.22
CA GLN A 238 -8.68 -16.19 6.98
C GLN A 238 -8.78 -15.31 5.74
N LEU A 239 -9.60 -14.25 5.77
CA LEU A 239 -9.77 -13.31 4.66
C LEU A 239 -8.43 -12.66 4.28
N TRP A 240 -7.69 -12.14 5.25
CA TRP A 240 -6.37 -11.56 5.01
C TRP A 240 -5.35 -12.60 4.55
N CYS A 241 -5.40 -13.83 5.09
CA CYS A 241 -4.52 -14.89 4.64
C CYS A 241 -4.75 -15.22 3.17
N HIS A 242 -6.00 -15.35 2.71
CA HIS A 242 -6.28 -15.58 1.29
C HIS A 242 -5.85 -14.41 0.40
N ALA A 243 -6.03 -13.17 0.86
CA ALA A 243 -5.58 -11.99 0.13
C ALA A 243 -4.05 -11.99 -0.11
N LEU A 244 -3.27 -12.49 0.85
CA LEU A 244 -1.81 -12.57 0.78
C LEU A 244 -1.29 -13.83 0.07
N GLY A 245 -1.86 -14.99 0.39
CA GLY A 245 -1.33 -16.30 0.02
C GLY A 245 -2.04 -16.99 -1.14
N ALA A 246 -3.23 -16.53 -1.51
CA ALA A 246 -4.05 -17.13 -2.56
C ALA A 246 -4.91 -16.13 -3.36
N PRO A 247 -4.35 -14.99 -3.82
CA PRO A 247 -5.13 -13.93 -4.47
C PRO A 247 -5.81 -14.39 -5.77
N ASP A 248 -5.23 -15.37 -6.46
CA ASP A 248 -5.69 -15.85 -7.77
C ASP A 248 -6.83 -16.89 -7.70
N LYS A 249 -7.24 -17.33 -6.50
CA LYS A 249 -8.36 -18.27 -6.36
C LYS A 249 -9.68 -17.59 -6.71
N ASP A 250 -10.54 -18.26 -7.48
CA ASP A 250 -11.86 -17.73 -7.87
C ASP A 250 -12.69 -17.27 -6.66
N ALA A 251 -12.69 -18.05 -5.58
CA ALA A 251 -13.30 -17.70 -4.30
C ALA A 251 -12.38 -18.01 -3.11
N TRP A 252 -12.55 -17.24 -2.04
CA TRP A 252 -11.89 -17.42 -0.75
C TRP A 252 -12.91 -17.98 0.24
N ASN A 253 -12.70 -19.23 0.66
CA ASN A 253 -13.56 -19.90 1.61
C ASN A 253 -13.19 -19.45 3.03
N LEU A 254 -14.16 -18.88 3.74
CA LEU A 254 -14.04 -18.51 5.15
C LEU A 254 -14.89 -19.45 5.99
N GLU A 255 -14.25 -20.13 6.93
CA GLU A 255 -14.82 -21.26 7.64
C GLU A 255 -14.84 -20.96 9.15
N PRO A 256 -16.03 -20.76 9.76
CA PRO A 256 -16.14 -20.36 11.16
C PRO A 256 -15.69 -21.44 12.15
N TRP A 257 -15.56 -22.69 11.68
CA TRP A 257 -15.13 -23.84 12.47
C TRP A 257 -13.61 -24.06 12.48
N ARG A 258 -12.84 -23.27 11.71
CA ARG A 258 -11.37 -23.29 11.79
C ARG A 258 -10.93 -22.76 13.15
N PRO A 259 -9.86 -23.30 13.74
CA PRO A 259 -9.35 -22.79 15.00
C PRO A 259 -8.74 -21.40 14.83
N GLU A 260 -8.78 -20.62 15.90
CA GLU A 260 -8.08 -19.34 15.98
C GLU A 260 -6.59 -19.60 16.24
N VAL A 261 -5.73 -19.20 15.29
CA VAL A 261 -4.28 -19.32 15.37
C VAL A 261 -3.61 -17.99 15.03
N GLY A 262 -2.36 -17.81 15.48
CA GLY A 262 -1.57 -16.63 15.11
C GLY A 262 -1.29 -16.56 13.60
N THR A 263 -1.03 -15.35 13.09
CA THR A 263 -0.80 -15.08 11.65
C THR A 263 0.28 -15.96 11.02
N VAL A 264 1.37 -16.23 11.74
CA VAL A 264 2.47 -17.07 11.23
C VAL A 264 1.99 -18.51 11.00
N THR A 265 1.25 -19.07 11.95
CA THR A 265 0.65 -20.41 11.82
C THR A 265 -0.35 -20.44 10.67
N LEU A 266 -1.22 -19.43 10.58
CA LEU A 266 -2.22 -19.33 9.52
C LEU A 266 -1.59 -19.35 8.12
N LEU A 267 -0.48 -18.63 7.94
CA LEU A 267 0.27 -18.63 6.68
C LEU A 267 1.00 -19.97 6.46
N ALA A 268 1.61 -20.55 7.50
CA ALA A 268 2.32 -21.82 7.42
C ALA A 268 1.40 -22.99 7.01
N THR A 269 0.14 -22.96 7.45
CA THR A 269 -0.91 -23.94 7.11
C THR A 269 -1.66 -23.57 5.82
N ARG A 270 -1.15 -22.61 5.04
CA ARG A 270 -1.74 -22.16 3.76
C ARG A 270 -3.20 -21.72 3.90
N CYS A 271 -3.48 -20.95 4.95
CA CYS A 271 -4.79 -20.42 5.29
C CYS A 271 -5.82 -21.49 5.68
N ASN A 272 -5.37 -22.69 6.05
CA ASN A 272 -6.26 -23.81 6.35
C ASN A 272 -5.86 -24.57 7.64
N PRO A 273 -5.81 -23.88 8.80
CA PRO A 273 -5.38 -24.50 10.05
C PRO A 273 -6.40 -25.55 10.52
N THR A 274 -5.92 -26.48 11.33
CA THR A 274 -6.68 -27.55 11.96
C THR A 274 -6.41 -27.55 13.46
N ASP A 275 -7.19 -28.30 14.24
CA ASP A 275 -7.02 -28.35 15.70
C ASP A 275 -5.62 -28.84 16.12
N ASP A 276 -4.90 -29.55 15.25
CA ASP A 276 -3.52 -30.00 15.48
C ASP A 276 -2.48 -28.86 15.40
N ASP A 277 -2.88 -27.67 14.91
CA ASP A 277 -2.00 -26.50 14.72
C ASP A 277 -2.08 -25.46 15.86
N VAL A 278 -2.90 -25.73 16.89
CA VAL A 278 -3.17 -24.83 18.04
C VAL A 278 -2.21 -25.05 19.19
#